data_AF-A0A959QTX2-F1
#
_entry.id   AF-A0A959QTX2-F1
#
_cell.length_a   1.000
_cell.length_b   1.000
_cell.length_c   1.000
_cell.angle_alpha   90.00
_cell.angle_beta   90.00
_cell.angle_gamma   90.00
#
_symmetry.space_group_name_H-M   'P 1'
#
loop_
_entity.id
_entity.type
_entity.pdbx_description
1 polymer ?
#
loop_
_entity_poly.entity_id
_entity_poly.type
_entity_poly.pdbx_seq_one_letter_code
_entity_poly.pdbx_strand_id
1 'polypeptide(L)'
;MQNQVMVWDNGLLRKIDYLPPLEVKTGRSVIPYIDNARSFKVYYGGGMKVLNAGFTTEFKVSDNLVAFKNNTALNVFDKGKTKKLSTFCETYYLGDSVLLYFDGIQSQYNAYYNGQIYPIEGFLAGEALEVVKVTDNIAAYDNYANQFRIFYKGQIIAQEDYAVNSFEVGRSTVAYIDINRLLKIFHDGETFIVEDFAPNSYQVGDNVVAYVSNDGYFKVFYDNSIESIGFFTPSEYRVVDNMVAFRDQSGYFKVFYKGKVYSLESYYPEKYLMQYHSIAYVNRIGMLRLFSMGETYDVTNAVLEDWELTYDVLKYQVGKNMFRIFYKGREYH
;
A
#
# COMPACT_ATOMS: atom_id res chain seq x y z
N MET A 1 -2.78 35.55 6.83
CA MET A 1 -1.69 34.56 6.94
C MET A 1 -1.48 33.96 5.57
N GLN A 2 -0.26 33.98 5.05
CA GLN A 2 0.07 33.31 3.78
C GLN A 2 -0.17 31.80 3.97
N ASN A 3 -0.88 31.13 3.06
CA ASN A 3 -1.04 29.68 3.06
C ASN A 3 0.30 29.02 2.70
N GLN A 4 1.19 28.95 3.69
CA GLN A 4 2.49 28.30 3.57
C GLN A 4 2.31 26.79 3.55
N VAL A 5 3.19 26.10 2.84
CA VAL A 5 3.18 24.63 2.81
C VAL A 5 4.07 24.13 3.94
N MET A 6 3.45 23.42 4.88
CA MET A 6 4.11 22.83 6.03
C MET A 6 4.13 21.30 5.89
N VAL A 7 5.25 20.69 6.24
CA VAL A 7 5.39 19.24 6.40
C VAL A 7 5.61 18.96 7.88
N TRP A 8 4.87 18.01 8.42
CA TRP A 8 5.17 17.42 9.71
C TRP A 8 6.13 16.26 9.51
N ASP A 9 7.32 16.36 10.12
CA ASP A 9 8.37 15.36 10.06
C ASP A 9 8.84 15.05 11.48
N ASN A 10 8.36 13.93 12.00
CA ASN A 10 8.73 13.36 13.31
C ASN A 10 8.65 14.39 14.46
N GLY A 11 7.51 15.07 14.57
CA GLY A 11 7.25 16.05 15.63
C GLY A 11 7.70 17.48 15.31
N LEU A 12 8.35 17.71 14.16
CA LEU A 12 8.76 19.04 13.72
C LEU A 12 7.92 19.49 12.52
N LEU A 13 7.35 20.70 12.60
CA LEU A 13 6.74 21.37 11.45
C LEU A 13 7.81 22.14 10.67
N ARG A 14 7.93 21.84 9.38
CA ARG A 14 8.88 22.50 8.47
C ARG A 14 8.15 23.17 7.32
N LYS A 15 8.50 24.43 7.08
CA LYS A 15 8.06 25.13 5.88
C LYS A 15 8.85 24.65 4.67
N ILE A 16 8.14 24.21 3.62
CA ILE A 16 8.75 23.72 2.38
C ILE A 16 8.43 24.57 1.15
N ASP A 17 7.36 25.37 1.19
CA ASP A 17 7.02 26.30 0.12
C ASP A 17 6.14 27.46 0.63
N TYR A 18 6.01 28.51 -0.17
CA TYR A 18 5.26 29.73 0.19
C TYR A 18 3.81 29.71 -0.26
N LEU A 19 3.49 28.89 -1.26
CA LEU A 19 2.16 28.77 -1.84
C LEU A 19 1.75 27.30 -1.91
N PRO A 20 0.46 26.96 -1.74
CA PRO A 20 -0.02 25.58 -1.89
C PRO A 20 0.41 24.98 -3.22
N PRO A 21 0.91 23.73 -3.24
CA PRO A 21 1.33 23.10 -4.48
C PRO A 21 0.13 22.84 -5.40
N LEU A 22 0.38 22.78 -6.70
CA LEU A 22 -0.62 22.41 -7.70
C LEU A 22 -1.02 20.93 -7.56
N GLU A 23 -0.06 20.09 -7.19
CA GLU A 23 -0.27 18.68 -6.91
C GLU A 23 0.72 18.24 -5.83
N VAL A 24 0.28 17.43 -4.89
CA VAL A 24 1.12 16.83 -3.84
C VAL A 24 0.67 15.40 -3.60
N LYS A 25 1.63 14.51 -3.37
CA LYS A 25 1.36 13.15 -2.88
C LYS A 25 2.28 12.87 -1.70
N THR A 26 1.81 12.04 -0.79
CA THR A 26 2.53 11.73 0.45
C THR A 26 2.98 10.28 0.44
N GLY A 27 4.29 10.07 0.34
CA GLY A 27 4.91 8.81 0.72
C GLY A 27 5.41 8.88 2.15
N ARG A 28 5.80 7.72 2.70
CA ARG A 28 6.24 7.61 4.09
C ARG A 28 7.55 8.37 4.37
N SER A 29 8.50 8.31 3.44
CA SER A 29 9.82 8.94 3.58
C SER A 29 10.05 10.11 2.61
N VAL A 30 9.14 10.31 1.67
CA VAL A 30 9.28 11.27 0.57
C VAL A 30 7.94 11.89 0.22
N ILE A 31 7.91 13.20 0.02
CA ILE A 31 6.70 13.94 -0.38
C ILE A 31 7.00 14.67 -1.70
N PRO A 32 6.65 14.10 -2.87
CA PRO A 32 6.73 14.79 -4.13
C PRO A 32 5.58 15.78 -4.34
N TYR A 33 5.89 16.91 -4.96
CA TYR A 33 4.91 17.94 -5.28
C TYR A 33 5.32 18.79 -6.47
N ILE A 34 4.32 19.39 -7.13
CA ILE A 34 4.49 20.38 -8.20
C ILE A 34 4.16 21.75 -7.62
N ASP A 35 5.11 22.67 -7.65
CA ASP A 35 4.89 24.04 -7.17
C ASP A 35 4.13 24.92 -8.17
N ASN A 36 3.85 26.17 -7.79
CA ASN A 36 3.15 27.12 -8.66
C ASN A 36 3.97 27.57 -9.88
N ALA A 37 5.29 27.38 -9.87
CA ALA A 37 6.16 27.58 -11.02
C ALA A 37 6.26 26.31 -11.90
N ARG A 38 5.44 25.28 -11.63
CA ARG A 38 5.45 23.97 -12.28
C ARG A 38 6.80 23.24 -12.17
N SER A 39 7.59 23.56 -11.14
CA SER A 39 8.78 22.82 -10.79
C SER A 39 8.38 21.58 -9.99
N PHE A 40 8.90 20.42 -10.41
CA PHE A 40 8.71 19.18 -9.68
C PHE A 40 9.77 19.06 -8.59
N LYS A 41 9.31 18.98 -7.35
CA LYS A 41 10.10 18.99 -6.12
C LYS A 41 9.80 17.77 -5.27
N VAL A 42 10.73 17.44 -4.38
CA VAL A 42 10.53 16.47 -3.31
C VAL A 42 10.97 17.06 -1.98
N TYR A 43 10.19 16.83 -0.92
CA TYR A 43 10.71 16.87 0.44
C TYR A 43 11.25 15.49 0.79
N TYR A 44 12.54 15.42 1.14
CA TYR A 44 13.22 14.17 1.49
C TYR A 44 14.39 14.45 2.45
N GLY A 45 14.49 13.67 3.54
CA GLY A 45 15.61 13.75 4.48
C GLY A 45 15.75 15.11 5.18
N GLY A 46 14.64 15.75 5.56
CA GLY A 46 14.66 17.01 6.30
C GLY A 46 14.61 18.29 5.47
N GLY A 47 14.65 18.18 4.14
CA GLY A 47 14.71 19.35 3.25
C GLY A 47 14.07 19.15 1.88
N MET A 48 13.86 20.26 1.19
CA MET A 48 13.31 20.30 -0.17
C MET A 48 14.44 20.18 -1.21
N LYS A 49 14.17 19.45 -2.29
CA LYS A 49 15.01 19.36 -3.49
C LYS A 49 14.17 19.56 -4.75
N VAL A 50 14.68 20.32 -5.70
CA VAL A 50 14.10 20.40 -7.05
C VAL A 50 14.60 19.21 -7.86
N LEU A 51 13.68 18.41 -8.41
CA LEU A 51 14.02 17.28 -9.29
C LEU A 51 13.98 17.68 -10.76
N ASN A 52 13.03 18.51 -11.15
CA ASN A 52 12.90 19.01 -12.51
C ASN A 52 12.26 20.41 -12.53
N ALA A 53 12.66 21.24 -13.49
CA ALA A 53 12.11 22.59 -13.69
C ALA A 53 11.25 22.60 -14.95
N GLY A 54 9.91 22.56 -14.79
CA GLY A 54 8.98 22.26 -15.88
C GLY A 54 9.11 20.81 -16.36
N PHE A 55 8.21 20.35 -17.23
CA PHE A 55 8.32 19.07 -17.96
C PHE A 55 7.89 17.76 -17.27
N THR A 56 7.55 17.75 -15.97
CA THR A 56 6.98 16.53 -15.37
C THR A 56 5.51 16.38 -15.78
N THR A 57 5.20 15.29 -16.48
CA THR A 57 3.86 15.01 -17.03
C THR A 57 3.01 14.19 -16.07
N GLU A 58 3.63 13.32 -15.28
CA GLU A 58 2.97 12.58 -14.20
C GLU A 58 3.98 12.12 -13.15
N PHE A 59 3.50 11.87 -11.93
CA PHE A 59 4.26 11.20 -10.89
C PHE A 59 3.39 10.31 -9.99
N LYS A 60 3.96 9.23 -9.47
CA LYS A 60 3.41 8.37 -8.42
C LYS A 60 4.42 8.26 -7.30
N VAL A 61 3.93 8.06 -6.08
CA VAL A 61 4.75 7.91 -4.89
C VAL A 61 4.35 6.64 -4.16
N SER A 62 5.33 5.98 -3.58
CA SER A 62 5.17 4.87 -2.64
C SER A 62 5.82 5.25 -1.31
N ASP A 63 6.02 4.30 -0.38
CA ASP A 63 6.69 4.63 0.89
C ASP A 63 8.07 5.27 0.70
N ASN A 64 8.81 4.83 -0.33
CA ASN A 64 10.21 5.17 -0.49
C ASN A 64 10.62 5.58 -1.90
N LEU A 65 9.80 5.31 -2.92
CA LEU A 65 10.12 5.64 -4.30
C LEU A 65 9.19 6.72 -4.84
N VAL A 66 9.72 7.55 -5.73
CA VAL A 66 8.90 8.42 -6.59
C VAL A 66 9.18 8.05 -8.03
N ALA A 67 8.17 7.51 -8.71
CA ALA A 67 8.19 7.32 -10.15
C ALA A 67 7.65 8.58 -10.82
N PHE A 68 8.33 9.09 -11.85
CA PHE A 68 7.83 10.25 -12.58
C PHE A 68 8.23 10.21 -14.04
N LYS A 69 7.34 10.71 -14.89
CA LYS A 69 7.60 10.85 -16.33
C LYS A 69 7.89 12.28 -16.70
N ASN A 70 8.85 12.42 -17.59
CA ASN A 70 9.06 13.63 -18.37
C ASN A 70 8.79 13.27 -19.83
N ASN A 71 7.59 13.57 -20.32
CA ASN A 71 7.09 13.08 -21.60
C ASN A 71 7.05 11.52 -21.63
N THR A 72 7.85 10.88 -22.49
CA THR A 72 7.92 9.41 -22.58
C THR A 72 8.98 8.81 -21.65
N ALA A 73 9.89 9.61 -21.10
CA ALA A 73 10.99 9.13 -20.30
C ALA A 73 10.56 8.87 -18.85
N LEU A 74 10.72 7.64 -18.38
CA LEU A 74 10.45 7.24 -17.00
C LEU A 74 11.71 7.43 -16.14
N ASN A 75 11.54 8.06 -14.99
CA ASN A 75 12.58 8.25 -13.99
C ASN A 75 12.08 7.76 -12.63
N VAL A 76 13.02 7.38 -11.77
CA VAL A 76 12.78 7.06 -10.36
C VAL A 76 13.67 7.92 -9.48
N PHE A 77 13.09 8.49 -8.43
CA PHE A 77 13.84 9.02 -7.30
C PHE A 77 13.87 7.98 -6.19
N ASP A 78 15.08 7.62 -5.76
CA ASP A 78 15.36 6.62 -4.73
C ASP A 78 16.51 7.12 -3.86
N LYS A 79 16.29 7.17 -2.54
CA LYS A 79 17.30 7.55 -1.53
C LYS A 79 18.09 8.83 -1.88
N GLY A 80 17.40 9.86 -2.34
CA GLY A 80 18.02 11.16 -2.65
C GLY A 80 18.67 11.26 -4.03
N LYS A 81 18.62 10.20 -4.86
CA LYS A 81 19.18 10.16 -6.21
C LYS A 81 18.06 9.94 -7.23
N THR A 82 18.20 10.59 -8.39
CA THR A 82 17.34 10.34 -9.55
C THR A 82 18.04 9.44 -10.55
N LYS A 83 17.36 8.41 -11.02
CA LYS A 83 17.82 7.52 -12.08
C LYS A 83 16.80 7.50 -13.21
N LYS A 84 17.25 7.69 -14.45
CA LYS A 84 16.43 7.47 -15.64
C LYS A 84 16.36 5.95 -15.91
N LEU A 85 15.14 5.42 -16.00
CA LEU A 85 14.89 3.99 -16.17
C LEU A 85 14.65 3.62 -17.64
N SER A 86 13.91 4.45 -18.37
CA SER A 86 13.67 4.29 -19.80
C SER A 86 13.49 5.65 -20.47
N THR A 87 13.89 5.77 -21.74
CA THR A 87 13.60 6.93 -22.59
C THR A 87 12.21 6.87 -23.23
N PHE A 88 11.64 5.67 -23.33
CA PHE A 88 10.33 5.42 -23.90
C PHE A 88 9.60 4.35 -23.09
N CYS A 89 8.82 4.82 -22.12
CA CYS A 89 8.03 4.00 -21.22
C CYS A 89 6.55 4.28 -21.46
N GLU A 90 5.81 3.27 -21.89
CA GLU A 90 4.37 3.37 -22.09
C GLU A 90 3.64 3.15 -20.77
N THR A 91 3.89 1.99 -20.13
CA THR A 91 3.27 1.60 -18.85
C THR A 91 4.30 1.33 -17.76
N TYR A 92 3.92 1.62 -16.52
CA TYR A 92 4.68 1.28 -15.32
C TYR A 92 3.76 1.08 -14.11
N TYR A 93 4.20 0.21 -13.21
CA TYR A 93 3.55 -0.13 -11.96
C TYR A 93 4.53 0.13 -10.83
N LEU A 94 4.10 0.89 -9.82
CA LEU A 94 4.92 1.30 -8.69
C LEU A 94 4.41 0.64 -7.41
N GLY A 95 5.29 -0.08 -6.72
CA GLY A 95 5.16 -0.38 -5.30
C GLY A 95 6.19 0.38 -4.46
N ASP A 96 6.24 0.13 -3.14
CA ASP A 96 7.21 0.72 -2.21
C ASP A 96 8.69 0.59 -2.58
N SER A 97 9.13 -0.56 -3.07
CA SER A 97 10.53 -0.88 -3.34
C SER A 97 10.77 -1.41 -4.75
N VAL A 98 9.72 -1.80 -5.47
CA VAL A 98 9.77 -2.29 -6.85
C VAL A 98 9.03 -1.33 -7.77
N LEU A 99 9.67 -1.00 -8.90
CA LEU A 99 9.01 -0.31 -10.01
C LEU A 99 9.16 -1.20 -11.24
N LEU A 100 8.05 -1.80 -11.67
CA LEU A 100 7.98 -2.57 -12.92
C LEU A 100 7.61 -1.64 -14.06
N TYR A 101 8.31 -1.72 -15.18
CA TYR A 101 8.05 -0.88 -16.34
C TYR A 101 8.33 -1.62 -17.64
N PHE A 102 7.59 -1.25 -18.68
CA PHE A 102 7.88 -1.69 -20.03
C PHE A 102 8.83 -0.70 -20.71
N ASP A 103 10.02 -1.16 -21.08
CA ASP A 103 10.95 -0.38 -21.90
C ASP A 103 10.66 -0.64 -23.37
N GLY A 104 10.01 0.32 -24.05
CA GLY A 104 9.63 0.14 -25.45
C GLY A 104 10.77 0.31 -26.45
N ILE A 105 11.99 0.67 -26.02
CA ILE A 105 13.17 0.60 -26.89
C ILE A 105 13.70 -0.84 -26.94
N GLN A 106 13.73 -1.50 -25.79
CA GLN A 106 14.22 -2.88 -25.66
C GLN A 106 13.11 -3.92 -25.87
N SER A 107 11.85 -3.48 -25.91
CA SER A 107 10.66 -4.34 -25.93
C SER A 107 10.70 -5.39 -24.82
N GLN A 108 10.95 -4.95 -23.58
CA GLN A 108 11.05 -5.84 -22.43
C GLN A 108 10.47 -5.22 -21.16
N TYR A 109 9.90 -6.06 -20.29
CA TYR A 109 9.59 -5.70 -18.92
C TYR A 109 10.85 -5.74 -18.07
N ASN A 110 11.05 -4.68 -17.29
CA ASN A 110 12.13 -4.54 -16.34
C ASN A 110 11.59 -4.17 -14.97
N ALA A 111 12.21 -4.66 -13.90
CA ALA A 111 11.97 -4.21 -12.55
C ALA A 111 13.16 -3.41 -12.03
N TYR A 112 12.93 -2.18 -11.59
CA TYR A 112 13.86 -1.46 -10.74
C TYR A 112 13.66 -1.91 -9.30
N TYR A 113 14.71 -2.44 -8.68
CA TYR A 113 14.70 -2.85 -7.28
C TYR A 113 16.08 -2.57 -6.65
N ASN A 114 16.09 -1.91 -5.49
CA ASN A 114 17.29 -1.60 -4.71
C ASN A 114 18.45 -1.00 -5.54
N GLY A 115 18.16 -0.04 -6.43
CA GLY A 115 19.18 0.60 -7.27
C GLY A 115 19.54 -0.13 -8.56
N GLN A 116 19.17 -1.40 -8.70
CA GLN A 116 19.47 -2.25 -9.84
C GLN A 116 18.24 -2.40 -10.76
N ILE A 117 18.49 -2.78 -12.01
CA ILE A 117 17.46 -3.08 -13.01
C ILE A 117 17.57 -4.56 -13.33
N TYR A 118 16.46 -5.28 -13.17
CA TYR A 118 16.35 -6.70 -13.43
C TYR A 118 15.48 -6.91 -14.67
N PRO A 119 15.96 -7.62 -15.71
CA PRO A 119 15.09 -8.06 -16.79
C PRO A 119 14.07 -9.04 -16.21
N ILE A 120 12.79 -8.77 -16.46
CA ILE A 120 11.69 -9.61 -15.98
C ILE A 120 11.26 -10.54 -17.10
N GLU A 121 10.93 -9.96 -18.24
CA GLU A 121 10.48 -10.74 -19.39
C GLU A 121 10.71 -9.96 -20.69
N GLY A 122 11.35 -10.62 -21.65
CA GLY A 122 11.50 -10.10 -23.01
C GLY A 122 10.27 -10.45 -23.84
N PHE A 123 9.82 -9.51 -24.65
CA PHE A 123 8.69 -9.73 -25.53
C PHE A 123 9.04 -10.68 -26.69
N LEU A 124 8.32 -11.80 -26.80
CA LEU A 124 8.25 -12.62 -28.01
C LEU A 124 6.92 -12.33 -28.69
N ALA A 125 6.88 -11.40 -29.66
CA ALA A 125 5.76 -11.14 -30.57
C ALA A 125 4.36 -11.50 -30.01
N GLY A 126 3.91 -10.82 -28.95
CA GLY A 126 2.63 -11.09 -28.25
C GLY A 126 1.91 -9.80 -27.84
N GLU A 127 0.98 -9.82 -26.89
CA GLU A 127 0.43 -8.59 -26.29
C GLU A 127 1.23 -8.21 -25.02
N ALA A 128 0.89 -7.11 -24.34
CA ALA A 128 1.44 -6.83 -23.01
C ALA A 128 1.06 -7.97 -22.03
N LEU A 129 1.82 -8.17 -20.94
CA LEU A 129 1.43 -9.13 -19.89
C LEU A 129 -0.01 -8.85 -19.44
N GLU A 130 -0.92 -9.81 -19.66
CA GLU A 130 -2.36 -9.62 -19.46
C GLU A 130 -2.72 -9.45 -17.98
N VAL A 131 -1.97 -10.11 -17.07
CA VAL A 131 -2.25 -10.09 -15.63
C VAL A 131 -0.96 -9.83 -14.85
N VAL A 132 -0.79 -8.58 -14.41
CA VAL A 132 0.32 -8.15 -13.56
C VAL A 132 -0.21 -7.39 -12.36
N LYS A 133 0.18 -7.82 -11.16
CA LYS A 133 0.00 -7.02 -9.94
C LYS A 133 1.36 -6.76 -9.30
N VAL A 134 1.64 -5.49 -9.06
CA VAL A 134 2.87 -5.03 -8.40
C VAL A 134 2.48 -4.35 -7.11
N THR A 135 3.17 -4.74 -6.06
CA THR A 135 3.10 -4.14 -4.73
C THR A 135 4.53 -3.86 -4.27
N ASP A 136 4.69 -3.68 -2.97
CA ASP A 136 5.86 -3.12 -2.35
C ASP A 136 7.18 -3.76 -2.73
N ASN A 137 7.32 -5.07 -2.56
CA ASN A 137 8.54 -5.77 -2.96
C ASN A 137 8.30 -6.96 -3.91
N ILE A 138 7.07 -7.09 -4.43
CA ILE A 138 6.62 -8.18 -5.28
C ILE A 138 6.07 -7.65 -6.61
N ALA A 139 6.40 -8.37 -7.69
CA ALA A 139 5.56 -8.39 -8.89
C ALA A 139 5.12 -9.85 -9.14
N ALA A 140 3.82 -10.11 -9.12
CA ALA A 140 3.23 -11.39 -9.47
C ALA A 140 2.54 -11.29 -10.83
N TYR A 141 2.79 -12.26 -11.69
CA TYR A 141 2.33 -12.23 -13.08
C TYR A 141 2.29 -13.63 -13.69
N ASP A 142 1.41 -13.80 -14.68
CA ASP A 142 1.49 -14.90 -15.63
C ASP A 142 2.39 -14.48 -16.80
N ASN A 143 3.42 -15.28 -17.08
CA ASN A 143 4.38 -15.00 -18.15
C ASN A 143 3.81 -15.35 -19.55
N TYR A 144 4.55 -15.08 -20.62
CA TYR A 144 4.11 -15.38 -21.99
C TYR A 144 3.92 -16.87 -22.30
N ALA A 145 4.48 -17.76 -21.47
CA ALA A 145 4.26 -19.20 -21.54
C ALA A 145 3.08 -19.67 -20.67
N ASN A 146 2.26 -18.74 -20.15
CA ASN A 146 1.18 -18.99 -19.20
C ASN A 146 1.67 -19.72 -17.95
N GLN A 147 2.79 -19.30 -17.38
CA GLN A 147 3.31 -19.85 -16.14
C GLN A 147 3.32 -18.76 -15.07
N PHE A 148 2.85 -19.09 -13.87
CA PHE A 148 2.79 -18.12 -12.77
C PHE A 148 4.17 -17.89 -12.15
N ARG A 149 4.59 -16.63 -12.08
CA ARG A 149 5.91 -16.20 -11.61
C ARG A 149 5.78 -15.09 -10.58
N ILE A 150 6.72 -15.07 -9.64
CA ILE A 150 6.85 -14.01 -8.63
C ILE A 150 8.25 -13.44 -8.73
N PHE A 151 8.37 -12.14 -9.05
CA PHE A 151 9.59 -11.39 -8.81
C PHE A 151 9.62 -10.95 -7.35
N TYR A 152 10.63 -11.39 -6.59
CA TYR A 152 10.81 -11.08 -5.19
C TYR A 152 12.29 -10.91 -4.86
N LYS A 153 12.65 -9.82 -4.17
CA LYS A 153 14.03 -9.51 -3.72
C LYS A 153 15.11 -9.67 -4.82
N GLY A 154 14.80 -9.33 -6.07
CA GLY A 154 15.74 -9.40 -7.19
C GLY A 154 15.82 -10.77 -7.90
N GLN A 155 14.95 -11.72 -7.55
CA GLN A 155 14.88 -13.04 -8.17
C GLN A 155 13.49 -13.29 -8.75
N ILE A 156 13.42 -14.01 -9.87
CA ILE A 156 12.17 -14.56 -10.41
C ILE A 156 12.03 -15.97 -9.87
N ILE A 157 10.98 -16.20 -9.09
CA ILE A 157 10.68 -17.48 -8.45
C ILE A 157 9.54 -18.13 -9.23
N ALA A 158 9.77 -19.36 -9.70
CA ALA A 158 8.74 -20.19 -10.31
C ALA A 158 7.75 -20.67 -9.24
N GLN A 159 6.46 -20.47 -9.49
CA GLN A 159 5.39 -20.93 -8.60
C GLN A 159 4.59 -22.06 -9.24
N GLU A 160 4.01 -21.82 -10.41
CA GLU A 160 3.22 -22.81 -11.14
C GLU A 160 3.67 -22.89 -12.60
N ASP A 161 3.52 -24.06 -13.22
CA ASP A 161 3.81 -24.28 -14.65
C ASP A 161 2.64 -23.92 -15.57
N TYR A 162 1.53 -23.44 -14.98
CA TYR A 162 0.32 -23.00 -15.65
C TYR A 162 -0.17 -21.67 -15.04
N ALA A 163 -1.07 -20.99 -15.74
CA ALA A 163 -1.70 -19.78 -15.24
C ALA A 163 -2.59 -20.11 -14.03
N VAL A 164 -2.64 -19.19 -13.07
CA VAL A 164 -3.45 -19.34 -11.86
C VAL A 164 -4.87 -18.82 -12.10
N ASN A 165 -5.84 -19.38 -11.37
CA ASN A 165 -7.24 -18.96 -11.48
C ASN A 165 -7.47 -17.54 -10.95
N SER A 166 -6.75 -17.17 -9.90
CA SER A 166 -6.77 -15.82 -9.32
C SER A 166 -5.56 -15.61 -8.42
N PHE A 167 -5.14 -14.37 -8.25
CA PHE A 167 -4.13 -13.99 -7.25
C PHE A 167 -4.34 -12.59 -6.72
N GLU A 168 -4.01 -12.39 -5.45
CA GLU A 168 -3.90 -11.09 -4.80
C GLU A 168 -2.51 -10.94 -4.18
N VAL A 169 -2.02 -9.70 -4.14
CA VAL A 169 -0.64 -9.39 -3.77
C VAL A 169 -0.67 -8.35 -2.66
N GLY A 170 0.16 -8.54 -1.64
CA GLY A 170 0.51 -7.54 -0.64
C GLY A 170 2.02 -7.32 -0.63
N ARG A 171 2.56 -6.62 0.38
CA ARG A 171 3.97 -6.26 0.44
C ARG A 171 4.94 -7.41 0.22
N SER A 172 4.86 -8.46 1.04
CA SER A 172 5.74 -9.65 0.99
C SER A 172 4.95 -10.95 0.85
N THR A 173 3.68 -10.84 0.42
CA THR A 173 2.72 -11.94 0.40
C THR A 173 2.00 -12.00 -0.94
N VAL A 174 1.82 -13.20 -1.49
CA VAL A 174 0.90 -13.46 -2.61
C VAL A 174 -0.01 -14.61 -2.21
N ALA A 175 -1.33 -14.40 -2.23
CA ALA A 175 -2.28 -15.50 -2.13
C ALA A 175 -2.88 -15.76 -3.51
N TYR A 176 -2.90 -17.02 -3.93
CA TYR A 176 -3.38 -17.40 -5.25
C TYR A 176 -4.08 -18.75 -5.24
N ILE A 177 -4.97 -18.94 -6.21
CA ILE A 177 -5.69 -20.18 -6.43
C ILE A 177 -5.09 -20.85 -7.67
N ASP A 178 -4.46 -22.00 -7.49
CA ASP A 178 -3.86 -22.74 -8.61
C ASP A 178 -4.91 -23.43 -9.50
N ILE A 179 -4.47 -24.07 -10.58
CA ILE A 179 -5.35 -24.76 -11.54
C ILE A 179 -6.14 -25.92 -10.90
N ASN A 180 -5.63 -26.53 -9.83
CA ASN A 180 -6.29 -27.59 -9.07
C ASN A 180 -7.22 -27.04 -7.97
N ARG A 181 -7.41 -25.72 -7.94
CA ARG A 181 -8.22 -24.98 -6.96
C ARG A 181 -7.67 -25.04 -5.54
N LEU A 182 -6.37 -25.28 -5.35
CA LEU A 182 -5.73 -25.16 -4.05
C LEU A 182 -5.49 -23.68 -3.73
N LEU A 183 -5.71 -23.27 -2.48
CA LEU A 183 -5.24 -21.96 -2.01
C LEU A 183 -3.78 -22.09 -1.58
N LYS A 184 -2.92 -21.32 -2.24
CA LYS A 184 -1.51 -21.21 -1.90
C LYS A 184 -1.17 -19.79 -1.47
N ILE A 185 -0.26 -19.68 -0.51
CA ILE A 185 0.28 -18.41 -0.04
C ILE A 185 1.79 -18.45 -0.17
N PHE A 186 2.35 -17.59 -1.01
CA PHE A 186 3.77 -17.25 -1.00
C PHE A 186 3.99 -16.14 0.03
N HIS A 187 4.90 -16.36 0.99
CA HIS A 187 5.27 -15.36 2.00
C HIS A 187 6.77 -15.45 2.32
N ASP A 188 7.46 -14.30 2.24
CA ASP A 188 8.90 -14.14 2.53
C ASP A 188 9.84 -15.17 1.85
N GLY A 189 9.48 -15.66 0.65
CA GLY A 189 10.29 -16.60 -0.12
C GLY A 189 9.84 -18.07 -0.05
N GLU A 190 8.88 -18.39 0.79
CA GLU A 190 8.32 -19.74 0.95
C GLU A 190 6.87 -19.81 0.47
N THR A 191 6.47 -20.95 -0.10
CA THR A 191 5.10 -21.18 -0.58
C THR A 191 4.42 -22.26 0.26
N PHE A 192 3.26 -21.93 0.81
CA PHE A 192 2.44 -22.80 1.64
C PHE A 192 1.17 -23.18 0.88
N ILE A 193 0.83 -24.46 0.85
CA ILE A 193 -0.54 -24.89 0.52
C ILE A 193 -1.35 -24.75 1.81
N VAL A 194 -2.32 -23.84 1.81
CA VAL A 194 -3.07 -23.49 3.03
C VAL A 194 -4.50 -24.03 3.04
N GLU A 195 -5.08 -24.30 1.87
CA GLU A 195 -6.36 -25.01 1.75
C GLU A 195 -6.35 -25.94 0.54
N ASP A 196 -6.93 -27.14 0.71
CA ASP A 196 -7.09 -28.13 -0.36
C ASP A 196 -8.24 -27.82 -1.33
N PHE A 197 -8.98 -26.75 -1.07
CA PHE A 197 -10.09 -26.26 -1.88
C PHE A 197 -10.11 -24.74 -1.92
N ALA A 198 -10.64 -24.18 -3.00
CA ALA A 198 -10.76 -22.74 -3.16
C ALA A 198 -11.61 -22.14 -2.02
N PRO A 199 -11.14 -21.07 -1.35
CA PRO A 199 -11.90 -20.42 -0.30
C PRO A 199 -13.13 -19.71 -0.89
N ASN A 200 -14.13 -19.48 -0.06
CA ASN A 200 -15.31 -18.69 -0.43
C ASN A 200 -14.95 -17.23 -0.73
N SER A 201 -13.92 -16.70 -0.06
CA SER A 201 -13.32 -15.39 -0.33
C SER A 201 -11.94 -15.29 0.30
N TYR A 202 -11.07 -14.43 -0.23
CA TYR A 202 -9.79 -14.08 0.39
C TYR A 202 -9.39 -12.63 0.08
N GLN A 203 -8.62 -12.00 0.96
CA GLN A 203 -7.96 -10.71 0.75
C GLN A 203 -6.54 -10.76 1.32
N VAL A 204 -5.62 -10.04 0.68
CA VAL A 204 -4.19 -10.04 1.01
C VAL A 204 -3.77 -8.64 1.45
N GLY A 205 -3.03 -8.58 2.56
CA GLY A 205 -2.29 -7.43 3.04
C GLY A 205 -0.79 -7.71 2.99
N ASP A 206 0.00 -6.85 3.63
CA ASP A 206 1.45 -6.87 3.62
C ASP A 206 2.06 -8.21 4.00
N ASN A 207 1.66 -8.71 5.16
CA ASN A 207 2.15 -9.93 5.80
C ASN A 207 0.99 -10.73 6.42
N VAL A 208 -0.22 -10.55 5.87
CA VAL A 208 -1.44 -11.14 6.40
C VAL A 208 -2.39 -11.47 5.26
N VAL A 209 -3.02 -12.64 5.33
CA VAL A 209 -4.11 -13.03 4.41
C VAL A 209 -5.31 -13.40 5.24
N ALA A 210 -6.45 -12.77 5.00
CA ALA A 210 -7.71 -13.16 5.63
C ALA A 210 -8.59 -13.84 4.59
N TYR A 211 -9.22 -14.95 4.98
CA TYR A 211 -10.04 -15.70 4.05
C TYR A 211 -11.14 -16.49 4.78
N VAL A 212 -12.19 -16.82 4.04
CA VAL A 212 -13.24 -17.73 4.50
C VAL A 212 -13.06 -19.05 3.77
N SER A 213 -12.65 -20.09 4.49
CA SER A 213 -12.44 -21.42 3.91
C SER A 213 -13.74 -22.02 3.38
N ASN A 214 -13.62 -23.02 2.51
CA ASN A 214 -14.77 -23.67 1.87
C ASN A 214 -15.74 -24.31 2.87
N ASP A 215 -15.25 -24.75 4.03
CA ASP A 215 -16.03 -25.30 5.14
C ASP A 215 -16.65 -24.23 6.07
N GLY A 216 -16.42 -22.94 5.82
CA GLY A 216 -17.08 -21.83 6.51
C GLY A 216 -16.34 -21.24 7.71
N TYR A 217 -15.08 -21.60 7.95
CA TYR A 217 -14.25 -20.93 8.95
C TYR A 217 -13.67 -19.62 8.41
N PHE A 218 -13.68 -18.58 9.23
CA PHE A 218 -12.89 -17.38 8.99
C PHE A 218 -11.48 -17.60 9.56
N LYS A 219 -10.48 -17.54 8.70
CA LYS A 219 -9.08 -17.83 9.02
C LYS A 219 -8.20 -16.65 8.64
N VAL A 220 -7.07 -16.53 9.34
CA VAL A 220 -6.04 -15.55 9.05
C VAL A 220 -4.70 -16.28 8.96
N PHE A 221 -4.02 -16.14 7.82
CA PHE A 221 -2.60 -16.48 7.71
C PHE A 221 -1.79 -15.28 8.18
N TYR A 222 -0.91 -15.50 9.17
CA TYR A 222 0.01 -14.51 9.71
C TYR A 222 1.24 -15.22 10.27
N ASP A 223 2.43 -14.68 10.02
CA ASP A 223 3.71 -15.22 10.51
C ASP A 223 3.89 -16.71 10.19
N ASN A 224 3.68 -17.08 8.92
CA ASN A 224 3.78 -18.46 8.39
C ASN A 224 2.85 -19.49 9.06
N SER A 225 1.83 -19.03 9.78
CA SER A 225 0.87 -19.87 10.48
C SER A 225 -0.57 -19.48 10.13
N ILE A 226 -1.49 -20.44 10.25
CA ILE A 226 -2.92 -20.22 10.05
C ILE A 226 -3.60 -20.19 11.41
N GLU A 227 -4.26 -19.08 11.72
CA GLU A 227 -5.12 -18.94 12.88
C GLU A 227 -6.59 -19.02 12.47
N SER A 228 -7.35 -19.91 13.10
CA SER A 228 -8.80 -19.94 12.95
C SER A 228 -9.43 -18.91 13.88
N ILE A 229 -9.98 -17.84 13.31
CA ILE A 229 -10.66 -16.78 14.06
C ILE A 229 -12.02 -17.27 14.58
N GLY A 230 -12.70 -18.12 13.81
CA GLY A 230 -13.91 -18.80 14.25
C GLY A 230 -14.73 -19.40 13.11
N PHE A 231 -15.75 -20.16 13.49
CA PHE A 231 -16.70 -20.77 12.56
C PHE A 231 -17.84 -19.80 12.21
N PHE A 232 -17.56 -18.86 11.32
CA PHE A 232 -18.55 -17.93 10.78
C PHE A 232 -18.03 -17.30 9.48
N THR A 233 -18.94 -16.81 8.64
CA THR A 233 -18.60 -15.98 7.48
C THR A 233 -18.89 -14.52 7.85
N PRO A 234 -17.87 -13.66 7.99
CA PRO A 234 -18.08 -12.23 8.25
C PRO A 234 -18.94 -11.65 7.13
N SER A 235 -19.99 -10.89 7.46
CA SER A 235 -20.72 -10.15 6.43
C SER A 235 -19.85 -9.06 5.79
N GLU A 236 -18.79 -8.64 6.49
CA GLU A 236 -17.79 -7.71 6.00
C GLU A 236 -16.45 -7.97 6.69
N TYR A 237 -15.39 -8.04 5.88
CA TYR A 237 -14.00 -7.93 6.34
C TYR A 237 -13.16 -7.19 5.31
N ARG A 238 -12.13 -6.51 5.79
CA ARG A 238 -11.21 -5.73 4.99
C ARG A 238 -9.78 -5.95 5.47
N VAL A 239 -8.89 -6.26 4.54
CA VAL A 239 -7.45 -6.37 4.79
C VAL A 239 -6.77 -5.14 4.24
N VAL A 240 -6.01 -4.45 5.09
CA VAL A 240 -5.18 -3.30 4.68
C VAL A 240 -3.86 -3.38 5.43
N ASP A 241 -2.77 -3.36 4.68
CA ASP A 241 -1.40 -3.48 5.17
C ASP A 241 -1.27 -4.66 6.15
N ASN A 242 -1.11 -4.41 7.45
CA ASN A 242 -0.86 -5.48 8.44
C ASN A 242 -2.08 -5.78 9.34
N MET A 243 -3.29 -5.41 8.89
CA MET A 243 -4.51 -5.52 9.69
C MET A 243 -5.65 -6.17 8.93
N VAL A 244 -6.48 -6.89 9.67
CA VAL A 244 -7.77 -7.40 9.20
C VAL A 244 -8.87 -6.79 10.06
N ALA A 245 -9.64 -5.86 9.53
CA ALA A 245 -10.83 -5.34 10.19
C ALA A 245 -12.03 -6.19 9.77
N PHE A 246 -12.87 -6.63 10.72
CA PHE A 246 -13.99 -7.51 10.42
C PHE A 246 -15.15 -7.32 11.38
N ARG A 247 -16.33 -7.69 10.89
CA ARG A 247 -17.53 -7.84 11.71
C ARG A 247 -17.60 -9.26 12.24
N ASP A 248 -17.60 -9.43 13.56
CA ASP A 248 -17.76 -10.75 14.15
C ASP A 248 -19.24 -11.22 14.13
N GLN A 249 -19.48 -12.45 14.56
CA GLN A 249 -20.83 -13.05 14.62
C GLN A 249 -21.83 -12.26 15.49
N SER A 250 -21.35 -11.48 16.46
CA SER A 250 -22.18 -10.62 17.33
C SER A 250 -22.41 -9.23 16.73
N GLY A 251 -21.84 -8.95 15.56
CA GLY A 251 -21.94 -7.66 14.88
C GLY A 251 -20.93 -6.62 15.38
N TYR A 252 -19.94 -7.02 16.19
CA TYR A 252 -18.96 -6.14 16.78
C TYR A 252 -17.81 -5.86 15.81
N PHE A 253 -17.23 -4.66 15.92
CA PHE A 253 -16.07 -4.28 15.14
C PHE A 253 -14.80 -4.78 15.81
N LYS A 254 -14.12 -5.69 15.13
CA LYS A 254 -12.86 -6.26 15.59
C LYS A 254 -11.76 -6.04 14.58
N VAL A 255 -10.52 -6.02 15.07
CA VAL A 255 -9.32 -5.99 14.24
C VAL A 255 -8.38 -7.09 14.67
N PHE A 256 -7.91 -7.90 13.72
CA PHE A 256 -6.73 -8.72 13.89
C PHE A 256 -5.49 -7.88 13.59
N TYR A 257 -4.56 -7.81 14.53
CA TYR A 257 -3.29 -7.11 14.37
C TYR A 257 -2.19 -7.85 15.14
N LYS A 258 -1.15 -8.28 14.42
CA LYS A 258 0.03 -8.99 14.97
C LYS A 258 -0.31 -10.19 15.86
N GLY A 259 -1.12 -11.13 15.35
CA GLY A 259 -1.46 -12.37 16.07
C GLY A 259 -2.44 -12.20 17.22
N LYS A 260 -3.15 -11.07 17.29
CA LYS A 260 -4.15 -10.79 18.34
C LYS A 260 -5.39 -10.16 17.74
N VAL A 261 -6.55 -10.55 18.25
CA VAL A 261 -7.84 -9.92 17.95
C VAL A 261 -8.17 -8.89 19.02
N TYR A 262 -8.41 -7.66 18.59
CA TYR A 262 -8.84 -6.54 19.44
C TYR A 262 -10.30 -6.20 19.15
N SER A 263 -11.10 -6.02 20.21
CA SER A 263 -12.46 -5.48 20.10
C SER A 263 -12.41 -3.96 20.15
N LEU A 264 -12.87 -3.29 19.09
CA LEU A 264 -12.84 -1.83 18.99
C LEU A 264 -14.19 -1.21 19.40
N GLU A 265 -15.29 -1.76 18.88
CA GLU A 265 -16.64 -1.28 19.13
C GLU A 265 -17.64 -2.43 19.22
N SER A 266 -18.72 -2.22 19.98
CA SER A 266 -19.87 -3.15 20.07
C SER A 266 -20.84 -3.04 18.88
N TYR A 267 -20.41 -2.39 17.81
CA TYR A 267 -21.10 -2.26 16.53
C TYR A 267 -20.06 -2.09 15.43
N TYR A 268 -20.43 -2.38 14.19
CA TYR A 268 -19.55 -2.13 13.05
C TYR A 268 -19.80 -0.72 12.47
N PRO A 269 -18.78 0.15 12.40
CA PRO A 269 -18.92 1.52 11.91
C PRO A 269 -19.20 1.57 10.40
N GLU A 270 -20.01 2.54 9.97
CA GLU A 270 -20.28 2.76 8.53
C GLU A 270 -19.08 3.33 7.78
N LYS A 271 -18.23 4.11 8.49
CA LYS A 271 -17.06 4.77 7.93
C LYS A 271 -15.88 4.65 8.87
N TYR A 272 -14.77 4.18 8.32
CA TYR A 272 -13.47 4.13 8.98
C TYR A 272 -12.38 4.15 7.91
N LEU A 273 -11.20 4.66 8.27
CA LEU A 273 -9.99 4.59 7.46
C LEU A 273 -9.04 3.61 8.11
N MET A 274 -8.44 2.73 7.32
CA MET A 274 -7.33 1.88 7.73
C MET A 274 -6.12 2.26 6.90
N GLN A 275 -4.98 2.48 7.56
CA GLN A 275 -3.68 2.58 6.91
C GLN A 275 -2.60 2.10 7.87
N TYR A 276 -1.61 1.43 7.31
CA TYR A 276 -0.40 0.89 7.91
C TYR A 276 -0.63 0.07 9.18
N HIS A 277 -0.60 0.69 10.35
CA HIS A 277 -0.88 0.04 11.64
C HIS A 277 -2.04 0.68 12.40
N SER A 278 -2.88 1.45 11.71
CA SER A 278 -3.84 2.34 12.32
C SER A 278 -5.23 2.29 11.69
N ILE A 279 -6.25 2.40 12.53
CA ILE A 279 -7.66 2.53 12.15
C ILE A 279 -8.23 3.78 12.80
N ALA A 280 -8.74 4.71 12.00
CA ALA A 280 -9.38 5.93 12.47
C ALA A 280 -10.87 5.93 12.10
N TYR A 281 -11.72 6.31 13.04
CA TYR A 281 -13.18 6.38 12.84
C TYR A 281 -13.83 7.30 13.87
N VAL A 282 -15.02 7.80 13.56
CA VAL A 282 -15.85 8.54 14.51
C VAL A 282 -16.89 7.59 15.09
N ASN A 283 -16.96 7.50 16.41
CA ASN A 283 -17.89 6.59 17.08
C ASN A 283 -19.32 7.19 17.18
N ARG A 284 -20.27 6.40 17.71
CA ARG A 284 -21.68 6.81 17.85
C ARG A 284 -21.93 8.04 18.73
N ILE A 285 -21.00 8.39 19.62
CA ILE A 285 -21.10 9.59 20.48
C ILE A 285 -20.33 10.79 19.88
N GLY A 286 -19.82 10.66 18.65
CA GLY A 286 -19.09 11.72 17.95
C GLY A 286 -17.61 11.83 18.33
N MET A 287 -17.06 10.85 19.06
CA MET A 287 -15.63 10.81 19.39
C MET A 287 -14.82 10.31 18.20
N LEU A 288 -13.82 11.06 17.76
CA LEU A 288 -12.78 10.56 16.85
C LEU A 288 -11.86 9.62 17.64
N ARG A 289 -11.80 8.36 17.22
CA ARG A 289 -10.95 7.33 17.81
C ARG A 289 -9.87 6.91 16.85
N LEU A 290 -8.74 6.48 17.41
CA LEU A 290 -7.63 5.90 16.68
C LEU A 290 -7.21 4.61 17.38
N PHE A 291 -7.38 3.47 16.71
CA PHE A 291 -6.58 2.29 17.04
C PHE A 291 -5.24 2.43 16.32
N SER A 292 -4.11 2.33 17.02
CA SER A 292 -2.78 2.37 16.42
C SER A 292 -1.81 1.51 17.19
N MET A 293 -1.08 0.63 16.50
CA MET A 293 -0.02 -0.21 17.08
C MET A 293 -0.46 -1.06 18.28
N GLY A 294 -1.74 -1.47 18.34
CA GLY A 294 -2.30 -2.30 19.42
C GLY A 294 -2.93 -1.51 20.57
N GLU A 295 -2.95 -0.18 20.51
CA GLU A 295 -3.59 0.69 21.49
C GLU A 295 -4.76 1.46 20.88
N THR A 296 -5.78 1.77 21.67
CA THR A 296 -6.93 2.60 21.26
C THR A 296 -6.90 3.93 21.99
N TYR A 297 -7.03 5.02 21.24
CA TYR A 297 -7.04 6.39 21.73
C TYR A 297 -8.38 7.05 21.43
N ASP A 298 -8.92 7.75 22.43
CA ASP A 298 -9.97 8.74 22.24
C ASP A 298 -9.29 10.07 21.92
N VAL A 299 -9.28 10.46 20.64
CA VAL A 299 -8.47 11.58 20.15
C VAL A 299 -9.13 12.91 20.48
N THR A 300 -10.41 13.06 20.14
CA THR A 300 -11.17 14.28 20.43
C THR A 300 -12.67 14.03 20.28
N ASN A 301 -13.47 14.76 21.07
CA ASN A 301 -14.92 14.86 20.93
C ASN A 301 -15.37 16.21 20.36
N ALA A 302 -14.43 17.04 19.90
CA ALA A 302 -14.76 18.32 19.28
C ALA A 302 -15.46 18.09 17.92
N VAL A 303 -16.30 19.05 17.53
CA VAL A 303 -16.89 19.05 16.19
C VAL A 303 -15.78 19.20 15.14
N LEU A 304 -15.69 18.23 14.24
CA LEU A 304 -14.69 18.17 13.20
C LEU A 304 -15.21 18.78 11.92
N GLU A 305 -14.40 19.60 11.27
CA GLU A 305 -14.64 20.01 9.88
C GLU A 305 -14.17 18.91 8.92
N ASP A 306 -13.02 18.31 9.22
CA ASP A 306 -12.39 17.25 8.41
C ASP A 306 -11.39 16.43 9.23
N TRP A 307 -11.09 15.21 8.78
CA TRP A 307 -10.01 14.39 9.29
C TRP A 307 -9.50 13.40 8.23
N GLU A 308 -8.20 13.14 8.25
CA GLU A 308 -7.53 12.21 7.36
C GLU A 308 -6.54 11.35 8.14
N LEU A 309 -6.44 10.08 7.76
CA LEU A 309 -5.41 9.17 8.24
C LEU A 309 -4.39 8.98 7.13
N THR A 310 -3.13 9.32 7.39
CA THR A 310 -1.99 9.07 6.49
C THR A 310 -0.97 8.23 7.23
N TYR A 311 -0.80 6.97 6.82
CA TYR A 311 -0.10 5.94 7.58
C TYR A 311 -0.63 5.84 9.02
N ASP A 312 0.24 6.07 10.00
CA ASP A 312 -0.09 6.07 11.43
C ASP A 312 -0.36 7.48 11.99
N VAL A 313 -0.45 8.49 11.11
CA VAL A 313 -0.60 9.90 11.49
C VAL A 313 -2.01 10.37 11.18
N LEU A 314 -2.74 10.79 12.21
CA LEU A 314 -4.08 11.33 12.07
C LEU A 314 -4.02 12.86 12.06
N LYS A 315 -4.43 13.48 10.96
CA LYS A 315 -4.63 14.93 10.89
C LYS A 315 -6.12 15.23 10.98
N TYR A 316 -6.51 16.21 11.78
CA TYR A 316 -7.90 16.62 11.91
C TYR A 316 -8.01 18.12 12.09
N GLN A 317 -9.19 18.64 11.76
CA GLN A 317 -9.49 20.06 11.76
C GLN A 317 -10.63 20.36 12.73
N VAL A 318 -10.37 21.23 13.70
CA VAL A 318 -11.36 21.75 14.64
C VAL A 318 -11.66 23.20 14.29
N GLY A 319 -12.87 23.47 13.78
CA GLY A 319 -13.22 24.80 13.25
C GLY A 319 -12.36 25.25 12.06
N LYS A 320 -12.51 26.50 11.61
CA LYS A 320 -12.01 26.91 10.28
C LYS A 320 -10.49 26.93 10.07
N ASN A 321 -9.67 27.02 11.12
CA ASN A 321 -8.22 27.24 10.96
C ASN A 321 -7.35 26.48 12.00
N MET A 322 -7.89 25.52 12.75
CA MET A 322 -7.11 24.77 13.74
C MET A 322 -6.91 23.34 13.25
N PHE A 323 -5.79 23.12 12.57
CA PHE A 323 -5.32 21.78 12.24
C PHE A 323 -4.54 21.22 13.42
N ARG A 324 -4.73 19.93 13.67
CA ARG A 324 -4.01 19.18 14.69
C ARG A 324 -3.51 17.89 14.08
N ILE A 325 -2.39 17.42 14.61
CA ILE A 325 -1.79 16.13 14.24
C ILE A 325 -1.75 15.27 15.49
N PHE A 326 -2.24 14.04 15.39
CA PHE A 326 -2.15 13.04 16.44
C PHE A 326 -1.26 11.89 15.98
N TYR A 327 -0.25 11.58 16.78
CA TYR A 327 0.67 10.48 16.52
C TYR A 327 1.21 9.92 17.84
N LYS A 328 1.09 8.59 18.02
CA LYS A 328 1.58 7.85 19.22
C LYS A 328 1.14 8.48 20.55
N GLY A 329 -0.16 8.74 20.69
CA GLY A 329 -0.73 9.26 21.94
C GLY A 329 -0.45 10.75 22.20
N ARG A 330 0.17 11.47 21.25
CA ARG A 330 0.51 12.89 21.39
C ARG A 330 -0.16 13.73 20.32
N GLU A 331 -0.66 14.88 20.75
CA GLU A 331 -1.21 15.93 19.89
C GLU A 331 -0.12 16.96 19.57
N TYR A 332 -0.07 17.44 18.33
CA TYR A 332 0.83 18.46 17.82
C TYR A 332 0.02 19.58 17.16
N HIS A 333 0.54 20.81 17.24
CA HIS A 333 -0.11 22.05 16.80
C HIS A 333 0.70 22.75 15.71
#